data_AF-A0A3C1LEZ4-F1
#
_entry.id   AF-A0A3C1LEZ4-F1
#
_cell.length_a   1.000
_cell.length_b   1.000
_cell.length_c   1.000
_cell.angle_alpha   90.00
_cell.angle_beta   90.00
_cell.angle_gamma   90.00
#
_symmetry.space_group_name_H-M   'P 1'
#
loop_
_entity.id
_entity.type
_entity.pdbx_description
1 polymer ?
#
loop_
_entity_poly.entity_id
_entity_poly.type
_entity_poly.pdbx_seq_one_letter_code
_entity_poly.pdbx_strand_id
1 'polypeptide(L)'
;MIEQRQLIEFFNRKVNEYNQPQFIAADPICVPHQFSTLQDIEIAGLFAALIAWGNRTSIINNARKLMQLMGQQPYHFITQLTGPEDPQLKPLFSFVHRTFNGTDLMHLIHFLHHHYVIAQQPSLETAFSDGLTANDDSIEPALNHFYHYVFNAQL
;
A
#
# COMPACT_ATOMS: atom_id res chain seq x y z
N MET A 1 29.24 -3.88 -23.82
CA MET A 1 27.96 -4.56 -23.52
C MET A 1 28.24 -5.53 -22.40
N ILE A 2 27.68 -5.33 -21.20
CA ILE A 2 27.78 -6.35 -20.15
C ILE A 2 27.02 -7.57 -20.67
N GLU A 3 27.63 -8.76 -20.64
CA GLU A 3 26.94 -9.98 -21.07
C GLU A 3 25.72 -10.24 -20.17
N GLN A 4 24.59 -10.65 -20.76
CA GLN A 4 23.34 -10.89 -20.02
C GLN A 4 23.55 -11.77 -18.78
N ARG A 5 24.44 -12.76 -18.87
CA ARG A 5 24.83 -13.63 -17.75
C ARG A 5 25.47 -12.87 -16.59
N GLN A 6 26.39 -11.95 -16.88
CA GLN A 6 27.06 -11.13 -15.86
C GLN A 6 26.05 -10.24 -15.13
N LEU A 7 25.03 -9.73 -15.85
CA LEU A 7 23.96 -8.93 -15.25
C LEU A 7 23.07 -9.76 -14.33
N ILE A 8 22.70 -10.98 -14.73
CA ILE A 8 21.95 -11.92 -13.89
C ILE A 8 22.74 -12.27 -12.63
N GLU A 9 24.01 -12.64 -12.76
CA GLU A 9 24.89 -12.97 -11.63
C GLU A 9 25.04 -11.77 -10.69
N PHE A 10 25.16 -10.55 -11.23
CA PHE A 10 25.19 -9.32 -10.46
C PHE A 10 23.90 -9.12 -9.65
N PHE A 11 22.73 -9.20 -10.27
CA PHE A 11 21.45 -9.00 -9.58
C PHE A 11 21.17 -10.09 -8.55
N ASN A 12 21.44 -11.36 -8.85
CA ASN A 12 21.30 -12.44 -7.88
C ASN A 12 22.17 -12.23 -6.64
N ARG A 13 23.41 -11.76 -6.83
CA ARG A 13 24.29 -11.40 -5.71
C ARG A 13 23.71 -10.23 -4.90
N LYS A 14 23.11 -9.22 -5.55
CA LYS A 14 22.46 -8.10 -4.86
C LYS A 14 21.20 -8.50 -4.11
N VAL A 15 20.40 -9.41 -4.65
CA VAL A 15 19.25 -9.99 -3.93
C VAL A 15 19.73 -10.71 -2.68
N ASN A 16 20.74 -11.57 -2.79
CA ASN A 16 21.31 -12.26 -1.62
C ASN A 16 21.88 -11.31 -0.57
N GLU A 17 22.44 -10.17 -0.99
CA GLU A 17 22.99 -9.14 -0.11
C GLU A 17 21.89 -8.37 0.64
N TYR A 18 20.82 -7.93 -0.05
CA TYR A 18 19.85 -6.99 0.51
C TYR A 18 18.52 -7.62 0.96
N ASN A 19 18.10 -8.74 0.39
CA ASN A 19 16.86 -9.44 0.78
C ASN A 19 17.10 -10.29 2.04
N GLN A 20 17.49 -9.62 3.13
CA GLN A 20 17.79 -10.23 4.42
C GLN A 20 16.93 -9.57 5.51
N PRO A 21 16.40 -10.32 6.50
CA PRO A 21 15.54 -9.76 7.55
C PRO A 21 16.15 -8.59 8.33
N GLN A 22 17.48 -8.52 8.43
CA GLN A 22 18.20 -7.41 9.07
C GLN A 22 17.94 -6.04 8.42
N PHE A 23 17.58 -5.98 7.13
CA PHE A 23 17.24 -4.72 6.45
C PHE A 23 15.81 -4.26 6.76
N ILE A 24 14.93 -5.15 7.22
CA ILE A 24 13.53 -4.84 7.50
C ILE A 24 13.43 -3.75 8.56
N ALA A 25 14.12 -3.89 9.69
CA ALA A 25 13.95 -2.99 10.85
C ALA A 25 14.20 -1.51 10.53
N ALA A 26 15.06 -1.22 9.55
CA ALA A 26 15.40 0.13 9.12
C ALA A 26 14.63 0.60 7.89
N ASP A 27 13.80 -0.25 7.27
CA ASP A 27 13.08 -0.01 6.03
C ASP A 27 11.57 0.22 6.28
N PRO A 28 10.84 0.97 5.44
CA PRO A 28 9.39 1.13 5.55
C PRO A 28 8.61 -0.20 5.60
N ILE A 29 9.14 -1.27 5.00
CA ILE A 29 8.55 -2.62 5.09
C ILE A 29 8.46 -3.13 6.52
N CYS A 30 9.15 -2.53 7.50
CA CYS A 30 8.96 -2.86 8.92
C CYS A 30 7.53 -2.66 9.41
N VAL A 31 6.74 -1.78 8.77
CA VAL A 31 5.37 -1.45 9.19
C VAL A 31 4.37 -2.56 8.87
N PRO A 32 4.24 -3.07 7.62
CA PRO A 32 3.38 -4.22 7.35
C PRO A 32 3.77 -5.48 8.14
N HIS A 33 5.06 -5.66 8.46
CA HIS A 33 5.53 -6.75 9.32
C HIS A 33 5.06 -6.70 10.79
N GLN A 34 4.37 -5.63 11.21
CA GLN A 34 3.76 -5.53 12.53
C GLN A 34 2.41 -6.26 12.63
N PHE A 35 1.86 -6.70 11.50
CA PHE A 35 0.53 -7.29 11.40
C PHE A 35 0.59 -8.76 10.99
N SER A 36 -0.46 -9.51 11.33
CA SER A 36 -0.59 -10.93 11.00
C SER A 36 -1.77 -11.24 10.09
N THR A 37 -2.77 -10.35 10.04
CA THR A 37 -3.93 -10.46 9.15
C THR A 37 -3.54 -9.99 7.76
N LEU A 38 -3.92 -10.75 6.72
CA LEU A 38 -3.57 -10.42 5.32
C LEU A 38 -3.94 -8.97 4.95
N GLN A 39 -5.18 -8.57 5.22
CA GLN A 39 -5.68 -7.25 4.84
C GLN A 39 -4.98 -6.12 5.60
N ASP A 40 -4.64 -6.33 6.88
CA ASP A 40 -3.85 -5.34 7.63
C ASP A 40 -2.45 -5.19 7.05
N ILE A 41 -1.81 -6.29 6.64
CA ILE A 41 -0.50 -6.29 5.97
C ILE A 41 -0.59 -5.54 4.63
N GLU A 42 -1.63 -5.80 3.84
CA GLU A 42 -1.86 -5.16 2.53
C GLU A 42 -2.07 -3.66 2.66
N ILE A 43 -2.96 -3.23 3.56
CA ILE A 43 -3.27 -1.81 3.77
C ILE A 43 -2.03 -1.07 4.32
N ALA A 44 -1.34 -1.67 5.29
CA ALA A 44 -0.10 -1.11 5.82
C ALA A 44 1.00 -1.03 4.75
N GLY A 45 1.11 -2.05 3.90
CA GLY A 45 2.05 -2.12 2.79
C GLY A 45 1.76 -1.06 1.72
N LEU A 46 0.49 -0.89 1.34
CA LEU A 46 0.04 0.14 0.41
C LEU A 46 0.44 1.53 0.91
N PHE A 47 0.08 1.89 2.15
CA PHE A 47 0.41 3.21 2.68
C PHE A 47 1.91 3.40 2.89
N ALA A 48 2.64 2.38 3.34
CA ALA A 48 4.10 2.46 3.47
C ALA A 48 4.78 2.72 2.12
N ALA A 49 4.31 2.07 1.05
CA ALA A 49 4.81 2.26 -0.32
C ALA A 49 4.43 3.64 -0.87
N LEU A 50 3.17 4.07 -0.67
CA LEU A 50 2.66 5.35 -1.14
C LEU A 50 3.35 6.56 -0.53
N ILE A 51 3.98 6.43 0.64
CA ILE A 51 4.73 7.54 1.25
C ILE A 51 6.24 7.29 1.25
N ALA A 52 6.74 6.32 0.49
CA ALA A 52 8.15 5.89 0.48
C ALA A 52 9.11 6.86 -0.23
N TRP A 53 8.88 8.17 -0.17
CA TRP A 53 9.78 9.18 -0.74
C TRP A 53 10.26 10.21 0.29
N GLY A 54 11.58 10.39 0.34
CA GLY A 54 12.23 11.33 1.25
C GLY A 54 13.02 10.63 2.36
N ASN A 55 13.05 11.25 3.54
CA ASN A 55 13.87 10.73 4.64
C ASN A 55 13.25 9.47 5.25
N ARG A 56 14.01 8.37 5.27
CA ARG A 56 13.60 7.05 5.79
C ARG A 56 12.99 7.07 7.19
N THR A 57 13.56 7.82 8.12
CA THR A 57 13.02 7.94 9.48
C THR A 57 11.64 8.63 9.46
N SER A 58 11.47 9.66 8.64
CA SER A 58 10.17 10.32 8.45
C SER A 58 9.14 9.40 7.82
N ILE A 59 9.54 8.59 6.83
CA ILE A 59 8.66 7.60 6.17
C ILE A 59 8.13 6.61 7.21
N ILE A 60 9.03 5.95 7.95
CA ILE A 60 8.66 4.97 8.97
C ILE A 60 7.78 5.59 10.06
N ASN A 61 8.13 6.78 10.55
CA ASN A 61 7.35 7.45 11.60
C ASN A 61 5.94 7.80 11.12
N ASN A 62 5.79 8.29 9.88
CA ASN A 62 4.48 8.64 9.35
C ASN A 62 3.64 7.40 9.02
N ALA A 63 4.24 6.33 8.49
CA ALA A 63 3.53 5.07 8.27
C ALA A 63 3.01 4.48 9.58
N ARG A 64 3.84 4.45 10.64
CA ARG A 64 3.41 4.02 11.99
C ARG A 64 2.33 4.93 12.57
N LYS A 65 2.50 6.25 12.44
CA LYS A 65 1.49 7.23 12.89
C LYS A 65 0.15 6.97 12.20
N LEU A 66 0.14 6.69 10.90
CA LEU A 66 -1.09 6.40 10.17
C LEU A 66 -1.76 5.12 10.70
N MET A 67 -1.00 4.05 10.91
CA MET A 67 -1.54 2.81 11.49
C MET A 67 -2.09 3.04 12.91
N GLN A 68 -1.45 3.90 13.71
CA GLN A 68 -1.94 4.30 15.03
C GLN A 68 -3.24 5.13 14.96
N LEU A 69 -3.37 6.02 13.97
CA LEU A 69 -4.62 6.76 13.74
C LEU A 69 -5.79 5.82 13.39
N MET A 70 -5.48 4.65 12.82
CA MET A 70 -6.43 3.55 12.56
C MET A 70 -6.51 2.54 13.71
N GLY A 71 -6.01 2.86 14.90
CA GLY A 71 -6.09 2.01 16.08
C GLY A 71 -5.28 0.72 16.01
N GLN A 72 -4.23 0.66 15.16
CA GLN A 72 -3.47 -0.56 14.84
C GLN A 72 -4.34 -1.71 14.31
N GLN A 73 -5.49 -1.40 13.71
CA GLN A 73 -6.38 -2.37 13.06
C GLN A 73 -6.91 -1.77 11.74
N PRO A 74 -6.04 -1.46 10.76
CA PRO A 74 -6.42 -0.70 9.57
C PRO A 74 -7.57 -1.35 8.78
N TYR A 75 -7.62 -2.68 8.65
CA TYR A 75 -8.72 -3.35 7.97
C TYR A 75 -10.04 -3.20 8.72
N HIS A 76 -10.04 -3.37 10.04
CA HIS A 76 -11.22 -3.16 10.87
C HIS A 76 -11.67 -1.70 10.82
N PHE A 77 -10.74 -0.75 10.92
CA PHE A 77 -11.00 0.68 10.78
C PHE A 77 -11.76 0.97 9.48
N ILE A 78 -11.26 0.47 8.35
CA ILE A 78 -11.87 0.68 7.04
C ILE A 78 -13.26 0.03 6.99
N THR A 79 -13.39 -1.24 7.35
CA THR A 79 -14.65 -1.98 7.21
C THR A 79 -15.77 -1.52 8.14
N GLN A 80 -15.44 -0.85 9.25
CA GLN A 80 -16.42 -0.30 10.18
C GLN A 80 -16.84 1.14 9.89
N LEU A 81 -16.32 1.78 8.83
CA LEU A 81 -16.77 3.13 8.46
C LEU A 81 -18.25 3.09 8.06
N THR A 82 -19.01 4.00 8.66
CA THR A 82 -20.45 4.14 8.41
C THR A 82 -20.77 5.00 7.18
N GLY A 83 -19.79 5.75 6.69
CA GLY A 83 -19.90 6.58 5.48
C GLY A 83 -18.83 7.68 5.43
N PRO A 84 -18.90 8.58 4.43
CA PRO A 84 -17.91 9.64 4.21
C PRO A 84 -17.81 10.69 5.34
N GLU A 85 -18.85 10.80 6.18
CA GLU A 85 -18.89 11.75 7.31
C GLU A 85 -18.56 11.09 8.65
N ASP A 86 -18.05 9.85 8.66
CA ASP A 86 -17.75 9.12 9.89
C ASP A 86 -16.78 9.93 10.79
N PRO A 87 -17.12 10.18 12.07
CA PRO A 87 -16.27 10.94 12.98
C PRO A 87 -14.85 10.39 13.14
N GLN A 88 -14.64 9.09 12.91
CA GLN A 88 -13.32 8.45 12.93
C GLN A 88 -12.38 8.98 11.85
N LEU A 89 -12.90 9.62 10.79
CA LEU A 89 -12.10 10.22 9.73
C LEU A 89 -11.48 11.56 10.14
N LYS A 90 -12.03 12.25 11.16
CA LYS A 90 -11.58 13.59 11.59
C LYS A 90 -10.07 13.69 11.85
N PRO A 91 -9.43 12.77 12.60
CA PRO A 91 -7.99 12.84 12.85
C PRO A 91 -7.13 12.74 11.58
N LEU A 92 -7.61 12.04 10.56
CA LEU A 92 -6.87 11.73 9.33
C LEU A 92 -6.78 12.93 8.38
N PHE A 93 -7.71 13.91 8.44
CA PHE A 93 -7.63 15.14 7.64
C PHE A 93 -6.35 15.96 7.88
N SER A 94 -5.79 15.86 9.09
CA SER A 94 -4.56 16.55 9.45
C SER A 94 -3.28 15.79 9.04
N PHE A 95 -3.41 14.59 8.47
CA PHE A 95 -2.28 13.79 8.06
C PHE A 95 -1.56 14.42 6.87
N VAL A 96 -0.24 14.57 6.99
CA VAL A 96 0.60 15.08 5.92
C VAL A 96 1.93 14.34 5.93
N HIS A 97 2.31 13.83 4.76
CA HIS A 97 3.64 13.37 4.44
C HIS A 97 4.10 14.02 3.13
N ARG A 98 4.90 15.09 3.24
CA ARG A 98 5.42 15.82 2.07
C ARG A 98 4.28 16.36 1.22
N THR A 99 4.07 15.81 0.02
CA THR A 99 2.98 16.18 -0.91
C THR A 99 1.73 15.34 -0.69
N PHE A 100 1.83 14.19 -0.03
CA PHE A 100 0.68 13.37 0.35
C PHE A 100 -0.01 13.99 1.57
N ASN A 101 -1.28 14.35 1.43
CA ASN A 101 -2.03 15.10 2.44
C ASN A 101 -3.36 14.42 2.79
N GLY A 102 -4.13 15.05 3.70
CA GLY A 102 -5.39 14.50 4.19
C GLY A 102 -6.40 14.22 3.08
N THR A 103 -6.46 15.04 2.03
CA THR A 103 -7.36 14.82 0.89
C THR A 103 -6.98 13.54 0.12
N ASP A 104 -5.70 13.34 -0.16
CA ASP A 104 -5.21 12.12 -0.83
C ASP A 104 -5.51 10.87 0.02
N LEU A 105 -5.31 11.00 1.34
CA LEU A 105 -5.61 9.94 2.29
C LEU A 105 -7.11 9.60 2.34
N MET A 106 -7.99 10.61 2.31
CA MET A 106 -9.44 10.37 2.30
C MET A 106 -9.88 9.64 1.04
N HIS A 107 -9.35 10.02 -0.13
CA HIS A 107 -9.62 9.32 -1.38
C HIS A 107 -9.27 7.82 -1.26
N LEU A 108 -8.09 7.51 -0.75
CA LEU A 108 -7.65 6.11 -0.60
C LEU A 108 -8.44 5.35 0.46
N ILE A 109 -8.88 6.00 1.54
CA ILE A 109 -9.75 5.36 2.53
C ILE A 109 -11.11 5.03 1.91
N HIS A 110 -11.69 5.92 1.11
CA HIS A 110 -12.93 5.64 0.39
C HIS A 110 -12.76 4.51 -0.62
N PHE A 111 -11.65 4.51 -1.38
CA PHE A 111 -11.32 3.39 -2.26
C PHE A 111 -11.25 2.07 -1.49
N LEU A 112 -10.53 2.01 -0.37
CA LEU A 112 -10.39 0.79 0.42
C LEU A 112 -11.73 0.36 1.04
N HIS A 113 -12.56 1.31 1.49
CA HIS A 113 -13.92 1.02 1.96
C HIS A 113 -14.77 0.42 0.85
N HIS A 114 -14.79 1.06 -0.33
CA HIS A 114 -15.50 0.53 -1.48
C HIS A 114 -15.00 -0.88 -1.83
N HIS A 115 -13.69 -1.08 -1.90
CA HIS A 115 -13.07 -2.35 -2.25
C HIS A 115 -13.48 -3.48 -1.29
N TYR A 116 -13.33 -3.28 0.02
CA TYR A 116 -13.58 -4.33 1.01
C TYR A 116 -15.05 -4.45 1.45
N VAL A 117 -15.82 -3.37 1.47
CA VAL A 117 -17.20 -3.35 2.00
C VAL A 117 -18.24 -3.44 0.90
N ILE A 118 -18.11 -2.63 -0.16
CA ILE A 118 -19.11 -2.53 -1.23
C ILE A 118 -18.89 -3.62 -2.27
N ALA A 119 -17.67 -3.74 -2.79
CA ALA A 119 -17.27 -4.74 -3.77
C ALA A 119 -16.94 -6.11 -3.14
N GLN A 120 -16.89 -6.18 -1.80
CA GLN A 120 -16.67 -7.39 -1.01
C GLN A 120 -15.45 -8.20 -1.45
N GLN A 121 -14.39 -7.50 -1.85
CA GLN A 121 -13.15 -8.14 -2.28
C GLN A 121 -12.41 -8.72 -1.08
N PRO A 122 -11.85 -9.94 -1.19
CA PRO A 122 -11.21 -10.60 -0.06
C PRO A 122 -9.80 -10.07 0.24
N SER A 123 -9.16 -9.38 -0.71
CA SER A 123 -7.75 -8.97 -0.65
C SER A 123 -7.52 -7.80 -1.61
N LEU A 124 -6.63 -6.87 -1.21
CA LEU A 124 -6.19 -5.77 -2.07
C LEU A 124 -5.46 -6.26 -3.32
N GLU A 125 -4.91 -7.48 -3.31
CA GLU A 125 -4.30 -8.09 -4.49
C GLU A 125 -5.27 -8.12 -5.67
N THR A 126 -6.56 -8.38 -5.44
CA THR A 126 -7.56 -8.46 -6.51
C THR A 126 -7.75 -7.14 -7.24
N ALA A 127 -7.56 -6.00 -6.55
CA ALA A 127 -7.58 -4.69 -7.18
C ALA A 127 -6.55 -4.56 -8.32
N PHE A 128 -5.44 -5.31 -8.23
CA PHE A 128 -4.38 -5.34 -9.25
C PHE A 128 -4.53 -6.56 -10.17
N SER A 129 -4.69 -7.76 -9.61
CA SER A 129 -4.67 -9.01 -10.36
C SER A 129 -5.88 -9.20 -11.27
N ASP A 130 -7.00 -8.53 -11.02
CA ASP A 130 -8.19 -8.59 -11.90
C ASP A 130 -7.90 -7.98 -13.29
N GLY A 131 -6.86 -7.15 -13.39
CA GLY A 131 -6.35 -6.63 -14.65
C GLY A 131 -5.32 -7.52 -15.35
N LEU A 132 -4.99 -8.70 -14.80
CA LEU A 132 -4.07 -9.66 -15.39
C LEU A 132 -4.81 -10.80 -16.08
N THR A 133 -4.38 -11.14 -17.30
CA THR A 133 -4.75 -12.37 -17.98
C THR A 133 -3.53 -13.20 -18.32
N ALA A 134 -3.70 -14.53 -18.42
CA ALA A 134 -2.61 -15.44 -18.77
C ALA A 134 -2.01 -15.19 -20.17
N ASN A 135 -2.67 -14.40 -21.01
CA ASN A 135 -2.25 -14.07 -22.36
C ASN A 135 -1.58 -12.68 -22.45
N ASP A 136 -1.44 -11.96 -21.34
CA ASP A 136 -0.82 -10.64 -21.36
C ASP A 136 0.71 -10.77 -21.52
N ASP A 137 1.26 -10.07 -22.51
CA ASP A 137 2.70 -10.04 -22.76
C ASP A 137 3.47 -9.20 -21.73
N SER A 138 2.77 -8.43 -20.89
CA SER A 138 3.35 -7.56 -19.86
C SER A 138 2.38 -7.27 -18.73
N ILE A 139 2.86 -6.60 -17.67
CA ILE A 139 2.03 -6.14 -16.53
C ILE A 139 1.23 -4.86 -16.81
N GLU A 140 1.39 -4.25 -17.99
CA GLU A 140 0.75 -2.97 -18.33
C GLU A 140 -0.79 -2.99 -18.16
N PRO A 141 -1.52 -4.04 -18.61
CA PRO A 141 -2.96 -4.10 -18.42
C PRO A 141 -3.37 -4.01 -16.94
N ALA A 142 -2.64 -4.69 -16.06
CA ALA A 142 -2.88 -4.67 -14.62
C ALA A 142 -2.61 -3.30 -13.99
N LEU A 143 -1.54 -2.62 -14.40
CA LEU A 143 -1.24 -1.26 -13.94
C LEU A 143 -2.34 -0.28 -14.34
N ASN A 144 -2.80 -0.36 -15.59
CA ASN A 144 -3.89 0.48 -16.10
C ASN A 144 -5.20 0.18 -15.37
N HIS A 145 -5.54 -1.10 -15.20
CA HIS A 145 -6.72 -1.52 -14.45
C HIS A 145 -6.68 -1.00 -13.01
N PHE A 146 -5.60 -1.25 -12.28
CA PHE A 146 -5.43 -0.81 -10.90
C PHE A 146 -5.55 0.72 -10.78
N TYR A 147 -4.89 1.47 -11.66
CA TYR A 147 -5.00 2.93 -11.68
C TYR A 147 -6.45 3.38 -11.88
N HIS A 148 -7.13 2.85 -12.88
CA HIS A 148 -8.53 3.21 -13.14
C HIS A 148 -9.44 2.81 -12.01
N TYR A 149 -9.23 1.66 -11.39
CA TYR A 149 -10.04 1.17 -10.28
C TYR A 149 -9.83 2.02 -9.02
N VAL A 150 -8.59 2.34 -8.66
CA VAL A 150 -8.27 3.17 -7.47
C VAL A 150 -8.74 4.61 -7.62
N PHE A 151 -8.62 5.19 -8.82
CA PHE A 151 -8.91 6.61 -9.08
C PHE A 151 -10.21 6.85 -9.85
N ASN A 152 -11.13 5.87 -9.88
CA ASN A 152 -12.44 6.06 -10.49
C ASN A 152 -13.26 7.07 -9.65
N ALA A 153 -13.64 8.19 -10.27
CA ALA A 153 -14.41 9.26 -9.62
C ALA A 153 -15.87 8.88 -9.30
N GLN A 154 -16.32 7.67 -9.66
CA GLN A 154 -17.66 7.15 -9.39
C GLN A 154 -17.73 6.30 -8.11
N LEU A 155 -16.59 6.09 -7.43
CA LEU A 155 -16.48 5.35 -6.17
C LEU A 155 -16.62 6.26 -4.94
#